data_AF-A0A351M0J3-F1
#
_entry.id   AF-A0A351M0J3-F1
#
_cell.length_a   1.000
_cell.length_b   1.000
_cell.length_c   1.000
_cell.angle_alpha   90.00
_cell.angle_beta   90.00
_cell.angle_gamma   90.00
#
_symmetry.space_group_name_H-M   'P 1'
#
loop_
_entity.id
_entity.type
_entity.pdbx_description
1 polymer ?
#
loop_
_entity_poly.entity_id
_entity_poly.type
_entity_poly.pdbx_seq_one_letter_code
_entity_poly.pdbx_strand_id
1 'polypeptide(L)'
;LIREYRPDEVAIERVLFQVNVRTAMQTGQASGVVMAEAAAAGCEVALYSPNEVKSAVAGWGGADKDQMEQMVRTQLGITTPLRPVDAADALGVALCHLAMLPPVRGSDRTAGQAVAR
;
A
#
# COMPACT_ATOMS: atom_id res chain seq x y z
N LEU A 1 0.25 -9.94 10.49
CA LEU A 1 0.40 -8.70 9.68
C LEU A 1 0.45 -7.44 10.53
N ILE A 2 -0.64 -6.71 10.82
CA ILE A 2 -0.55 -5.40 11.54
C ILE A 2 0.18 -5.54 12.88
N ARG A 3 -0.22 -6.47 13.75
CA ARG A 3 0.46 -6.70 15.05
C ARG A 3 1.90 -7.20 14.92
N GLU A 4 2.19 -7.88 13.82
CA GLU A 4 3.47 -8.54 13.57
C GLU A 4 4.52 -7.55 13.06
N TYR A 5 4.16 -6.77 12.05
CA TYR A 5 5.05 -5.80 11.41
C TYR A 5 4.97 -4.40 12.02
N ARG A 6 3.91 -4.09 12.78
CA ARG A 6 3.67 -2.81 13.47
C ARG A 6 3.93 -1.59 12.57
N PRO A 7 3.23 -1.48 11.43
CA PRO A 7 3.40 -0.32 10.56
C PRO A 7 2.88 0.95 11.25
N ASP A 8 3.51 2.08 10.95
CA ASP A 8 3.00 3.41 11.35
C ASP A 8 1.77 3.81 10.51
N GLU A 9 1.76 3.41 9.23
CA GLU A 9 0.74 3.78 8.25
C GLU A 9 0.27 2.56 7.45
N VAL A 10 -1.01 2.52 7.10
CA VAL A 10 -1.63 1.49 6.25
C VAL A 10 -2.24 2.15 5.02
N ALA A 11 -1.65 1.87 3.86
CA ALA A 11 -2.17 2.33 2.58
C ALA A 11 -3.15 1.32 1.98
N ILE A 12 -4.29 1.80 1.46
CA ILE A 12 -5.35 0.98 0.88
C ILE A 12 -5.75 1.57 -0.48
N GLU A 13 -5.95 0.71 -1.49
CA GLU A 13 -6.55 1.14 -2.75
C GLU A 13 -8.03 1.48 -2.54
N ARG A 14 -8.43 2.67 -2.98
CA ARG A 14 -9.81 3.15 -2.92
C ARG A 14 -10.68 2.33 -3.88
N VAL A 15 -11.77 1.78 -3.34
CA VAL A 15 -12.81 1.14 -4.14
C VAL A 15 -13.53 2.19 -4.99
N LEU A 16 -13.28 2.19 -6.31
CA LEU A 16 -14.04 2.98 -7.27
C LEU A 16 -15.18 2.13 -7.85
N PHE A 17 -16.38 2.69 -7.98
CA PHE A 17 -17.51 2.01 -8.60
C PHE A 17 -18.09 2.83 -9.76
N GLN A 18 -18.29 2.15 -10.89
CA GLN A 18 -19.00 2.70 -12.07
C GLN A 18 -20.12 1.76 -12.53
N VAL A 19 -20.04 0.43 -12.32
CA VAL A 19 -20.91 -0.53 -13.03
C VAL A 19 -21.50 -1.65 -12.17
N ASN A 20 -20.85 -2.10 -11.08
CA ASN A 20 -21.34 -3.25 -10.29
C ASN A 20 -21.32 -3.01 -8.77
N VAL A 21 -22.49 -2.69 -8.23
CA VAL A 21 -22.71 -2.41 -6.81
C VAL A 21 -22.45 -3.64 -5.93
N ARG A 22 -22.78 -4.85 -6.39
CA ARG A 22 -22.66 -6.07 -5.58
C ARG A 22 -21.21 -6.38 -5.24
N THR A 23 -20.33 -6.35 -6.24
CA THR A 23 -18.90 -6.58 -6.03
C THR A 23 -18.28 -5.42 -5.23
N ALA A 24 -18.67 -4.18 -5.54
CA ALA A 24 -18.20 -3.01 -4.80
C ALA A 24 -18.56 -3.06 -3.32
N MET A 25 -19.75 -3.54 -2.96
CA MET A 25 -20.15 -3.71 -1.55
C MET A 25 -19.27 -4.74 -0.83
N GLN A 26 -18.96 -5.87 -1.47
CA GLN A 26 -18.09 -6.90 -0.88
C GLN A 26 -16.67 -6.37 -0.64
N THR A 27 -16.07 -5.72 -1.64
CA THR A 27 -14.75 -5.11 -1.49
C THR A 27 -14.76 -3.97 -0.47
N GLY A 28 -15.83 -3.17 -0.44
CA GLY A 28 -16.01 -2.09 0.54
C GLY A 28 -16.09 -2.60 1.97
N GLN A 29 -16.82 -3.70 2.22
CA GLN A 29 -16.88 -4.35 3.53
C GLN A 29 -15.50 -4.87 3.97
N ALA A 30 -14.78 -5.55 3.08
CA ALA A 30 -13.43 -6.03 3.37
C ALA A 30 -12.48 -4.86 3.69
N SER A 31 -12.54 -3.79 2.90
CA SER A 31 -11.74 -2.58 3.14
C SER A 31 -12.09 -1.94 4.48
N GLY A 32 -13.38 -1.89 4.84
CA GLY A 32 -13.83 -1.36 6.13
C GLY A 32 -13.25 -2.12 7.34
N VAL A 33 -13.17 -3.45 7.26
CA VAL A 33 -12.52 -4.27 8.30
C VAL A 33 -11.04 -3.94 8.41
N VAL A 34 -10.33 -3.81 7.29
CA VAL A 34 -8.90 -3.45 7.30
C VAL A 34 -8.68 -2.06 7.92
N MET A 35 -9.50 -1.08 7.56
CA MET A 35 -9.44 0.27 8.14
C MET A 35 -9.71 0.27 9.64
N ALA A 36 -10.70 -0.51 10.10
CA ALA A 36 -11.02 -0.63 11.50
C ALA A 36 -9.88 -1.25 12.31
N GLU A 37 -9.25 -2.32 11.80
CA GLU A 37 -8.11 -2.96 12.46
C GLU A 37 -6.86 -2.07 12.47
N ALA A 38 -6.61 -1.32 11.39
CA ALA A 38 -5.52 -0.35 11.33
C ALA A 38 -5.72 0.77 12.37
N ALA A 39 -6.92 1.35 12.43
CA ALA A 39 -7.26 2.37 13.42
C ALA A 39 -7.17 1.84 14.86
N ALA A 40 -7.63 0.61 15.11
CA ALA A 40 -7.53 -0.03 16.43
C ALA A 40 -6.08 -0.30 16.86
N ALA A 41 -5.17 -0.46 15.91
CA ALA A 41 -3.73 -0.60 16.15
C ALA A 41 -2.99 0.76 16.24
N GLY A 42 -3.68 1.88 16.03
CA GLY A 42 -3.09 3.23 16.05
C GLY A 42 -2.38 3.64 14.75
N CYS A 43 -2.58 2.92 13.65
CA CYS A 43 -1.97 3.25 12.36
C CYS A 43 -2.77 4.36 11.66
N GLU A 44 -2.09 5.28 10.98
CA GLU A 44 -2.76 6.18 10.03
C GLU A 44 -3.20 5.39 8.79
N VAL A 45 -4.33 5.77 8.18
CA VAL A 45 -4.87 5.11 6.99
C VAL A 45 -4.89 6.07 5.82
N ALA A 46 -4.19 5.70 4.74
CA ALA A 46 -4.14 6.47 3.49
C ALA A 46 -4.90 5.74 2.36
N LEU A 47 -5.63 6.50 1.53
CA LEU A 47 -6.45 5.96 0.44
C LEU A 47 -6.01 6.51 -0.92
N TYR A 48 -5.65 5.60 -1.83
CA TYR A 48 -5.20 5.95 -3.18
C TYR A 48 -6.13 5.38 -4.25
N SER A 49 -6.47 6.17 -5.25
CA SER A 49 -7.16 5.67 -6.43
C SER A 49 -6.24 4.79 -7.28
N PRO A 50 -6.81 3.88 -8.11
CA PRO A 50 -6.01 3.07 -9.04
C PRO A 50 -5.11 3.92 -9.96
N ASN A 51 -5.59 5.10 -10.38
CA ASN A 51 -4.80 5.98 -11.24
C ASN A 51 -3.61 6.59 -10.49
N GLU A 52 -3.78 6.97 -9.21
CA GLU A 52 -2.67 7.46 -8.38
C GLU A 52 -1.61 6.37 -8.20
N VAL A 53 -2.03 5.15 -7.89
CA VAL A 53 -1.13 3.99 -7.75
C VAL A 53 -0.35 3.76 -9.05
N LYS A 54 -1.04 3.67 -10.19
CA LYS A 54 -0.40 3.44 -11.49
C LYS A 54 0.51 4.59 -11.90
N SER A 55 0.12 5.84 -11.63
CA SER A 55 0.93 7.01 -11.96
C SER A 55 2.21 7.06 -11.12
N ALA A 56 2.11 6.76 -9.82
CA ALA A 56 3.26 6.74 -8.92
C ALA A 56 4.25 5.61 -9.24
N VAL A 57 3.74 4.42 -9.58
CA VAL A 57 4.56 3.22 -9.77
C VAL A 57 5.08 3.08 -11.20
N ALA A 58 4.24 3.32 -12.21
CA ALA A 58 4.55 3.10 -13.62
C ALA A 58 4.72 4.40 -14.42
N GLY A 59 4.53 5.58 -13.79
CA GLY A 59 4.66 6.88 -14.43
C GLY A 59 3.42 7.34 -15.21
N TRP A 60 2.38 6.52 -15.33
CA TRP A 60 1.14 6.88 -16.01
C TRP A 60 -0.07 6.07 -15.51
N GLY A 61 -1.26 6.69 -15.53
CA GLY A 61 -2.46 6.14 -14.88
C GLY A 61 -3.15 4.95 -15.56
N GLY A 62 -2.80 4.60 -16.79
CA GLY A 62 -3.46 3.52 -17.54
C GLY A 62 -2.69 2.20 -17.59
N ALA A 63 -1.59 2.07 -16.83
CA ALA A 63 -0.77 0.85 -16.80
C ALA A 63 -1.61 -0.42 -16.57
N ASP A 64 -1.31 -1.47 -17.32
CA ASP A 64 -1.92 -2.79 -17.12
C ASP A 64 -1.23 -3.58 -15.99
N LYS A 65 -1.72 -4.80 -15.73
CA LYS A 65 -1.21 -5.63 -14.63
C LYS A 65 0.24 -6.09 -14.83
N ASP A 66 0.62 -6.40 -16.06
CA ASP A 66 1.96 -6.89 -16.37
C ASP A 66 2.98 -5.75 -16.25
N GLN A 67 2.61 -4.55 -16.71
CA GLN A 67 3.38 -3.33 -16.53
C GLN A 67 3.54 -2.99 -15.05
N MET A 68 2.47 -3.10 -14.25
CA MET A 68 2.55 -2.88 -12.81
C MET A 68 3.49 -3.88 -12.12
N GLU A 69 3.35 -5.19 -12.39
CA GLU A 69 4.25 -6.19 -11.81
C GLU A 69 5.72 -5.93 -12.19
N GLN A 70 5.99 -5.64 -13.46
CA GLN A 70 7.32 -5.32 -13.95
C GLN A 70 7.90 -4.10 -13.20
N MET A 71 7.13 -3.03 -13.07
CA MET A 71 7.61 -1.79 -12.42
C MET A 71 7.85 -1.98 -10.93
N VAL A 72 6.97 -2.69 -10.22
CA VAL A 72 7.16 -3.04 -8.80
C VAL A 72 8.45 -3.85 -8.64
N ARG A 73 8.66 -4.86 -9.49
CA ARG A 73 9.87 -5.70 -9.48
C ARG A 73 11.13 -4.89 -9.74
N THR A 74 11.10 -3.99 -10.73
CA THR A 74 12.23 -3.10 -11.03
C THR A 74 12.57 -2.20 -9.86
N GLN A 75 11.58 -1.58 -9.21
CA GLN A 75 11.80 -0.68 -8.08
C GLN A 75 12.33 -1.41 -6.83
N LEU A 76 11.91 -2.66 -6.61
CA LEU A 76 12.29 -3.46 -5.45
C LEU A 76 13.48 -4.40 -5.72
N GLY A 77 14.03 -4.42 -6.94
CA GLY A 77 15.12 -5.32 -7.32
C GLY A 77 14.75 -6.81 -7.36
N ILE A 78 13.47 -7.13 -7.57
CA ILE A 78 12.96 -8.50 -7.56
C ILE A 78 13.02 -9.12 -8.96
N THR A 79 13.87 -10.13 -9.14
CA THR A 79 14.09 -10.74 -10.46
C THR A 79 13.11 -11.85 -10.79
N THR A 80 12.35 -12.37 -9.83
CA THR A 80 11.36 -13.43 -10.02
C THR A 80 9.95 -12.88 -10.13
N PRO A 81 9.01 -13.60 -10.78
CA PRO A 81 7.60 -13.22 -10.76
C PRO A 81 7.06 -13.09 -9.33
N LEU A 82 6.22 -12.09 -9.08
CA LEU A 82 5.63 -11.88 -7.76
C LEU A 82 4.54 -12.92 -7.49
N ARG A 83 4.54 -13.45 -6.27
CA ARG A 83 3.55 -14.43 -5.81
C ARG A 83 3.14 -14.07 -4.37
N PRO A 84 1.85 -14.19 -4.01
CA PRO A 84 0.70 -14.56 -4.85
C PRO A 84 0.36 -13.51 -5.93
N VAL A 85 -0.60 -13.80 -6.81
CA VAL A 85 -0.93 -12.95 -7.97
C VAL A 85 -1.28 -11.50 -7.60
N ASP A 86 -1.82 -11.28 -6.40
CA ASP A 86 -2.20 -9.95 -5.91
C ASP A 86 -1.04 -9.20 -5.20
N ALA A 87 0.16 -9.80 -5.12
CA ALA A 87 1.30 -9.19 -4.44
C ALA A 87 1.78 -7.92 -5.14
N ALA A 88 1.71 -7.87 -6.48
CA ALA A 88 2.06 -6.68 -7.24
C ALA A 88 1.14 -5.49 -6.90
N ASP A 89 -0.17 -5.75 -6.76
CA ASP A 89 -1.16 -4.72 -6.43
C ASP A 89 -0.91 -4.17 -5.01
N ALA A 90 -0.70 -5.05 -4.02
CA ALA A 90 -0.41 -4.64 -2.65
C ALA A 90 0.91 -3.84 -2.53
N LEU A 91 1.99 -4.30 -3.18
CA LEU A 91 3.26 -3.59 -3.21
C LEU A 91 3.16 -2.26 -3.98
N GLY A 92 2.37 -2.22 -5.04
CA GLY A 92 2.10 -1.00 -5.80
C GLY A 92 1.45 0.08 -4.93
N VAL A 93 0.45 -0.27 -4.13
CA VAL A 93 -0.18 0.65 -3.17
C VAL A 93 0.82 1.16 -2.13
N ALA A 94 1.69 0.30 -1.62
CA ALA A 94 2.73 0.70 -0.67
C ALA A 94 3.77 1.64 -1.30
N LEU A 95 4.22 1.36 -2.53
CA LEU A 95 5.14 2.23 -3.27
C LEU A 95 4.51 3.59 -3.58
N CYS A 96 3.22 3.60 -3.96
CA CYS A 96 2.46 4.83 -4.14
C CYS A 96 2.46 5.67 -2.87
N HIS A 97 2.19 5.03 -1.72
CA HIS A 97 2.21 5.71 -0.43
C HIS A 97 3.57 6.34 -0.12
N LEU A 98 4.65 5.57 -0.26
CA LEU A 98 6.02 6.07 -0.06
C LEU A 98 6.38 7.25 -1.00
N ALA A 99 5.87 7.24 -2.24
CA ALA A 99 6.09 8.32 -3.20
C ALA A 99 5.32 9.60 -2.85
N MET A 100 4.22 9.50 -2.10
CA MET A 100 3.39 10.63 -1.68
C MET A 100 3.79 11.20 -0.32
N LEU A 101 4.56 10.46 0.47
CA LEU A 101 5.09 10.97 1.74
C LEU A 101 6.07 12.12 1.48
N PRO A 102 6.04 13.17 2.32
CA PRO A 102 7.06 14.20 2.25
C PRO A 102 8.45 13.56 2.46
N PRO A 103 9.50 14.05 1.78
CA PRO A 103 10.83 13.50 1.92
C PRO A 103 11.25 13.54 3.39
N VAL A 104 11.47 12.36 3.96
CA VAL A 104 11.92 12.21 5.35
C VAL A 104 13.30 12.85 5.45
N ARG A 105 13.38 14.02 6.11
CA ARG A 105 14.67 14.54 6.58
C ARG A 105 15.17 13.53 7.62
N GLY A 106 16.35 12.97 7.39
CA GLY A 106 16.86 11.76 8.04
C GLY A 106 16.36 11.52 9.46
N SER A 107 15.74 10.36 9.69
CA SER A 107 15.29 9.95 11.01
C SER A 107 16.48 9.59 11.90
N ASP A 108 16.66 10.33 12.98
CA ASP A 108 17.50 9.92 14.11
C ASP A 108 16.90 8.63 14.71
N ARG A 109 17.43 7.49 14.29
CA ARG A 109 17.07 6.16 14.84
C ARG A 109 17.69 5.89 16.23
N THR A 110 18.07 6.91 16.99
CA THR A 110 18.76 6.76 18.29
C THR A 110 17.86 6.70 19.52
N ALA A 111 16.54 6.84 19.39
CA ALA A 111 15.64 6.87 20.56
C ALA A 111 15.16 5.50 21.10
N GLY A 112 15.72 4.37 20.61
CA GLY A 112 15.22 3.02 20.95
C GLY A 112 16.04 2.16 21.91
N GLN A 113 17.23 2.58 22.35
CA GLN A 113 18.14 1.72 23.15
C GLN A 113 18.28 2.08 24.63
N ALA A 114 17.42 2.93 25.19
CA ALA A 114 17.57 3.41 26.56
C ALA A 114 16.36 3.18 27.48
N VAL A 115 15.75 1.99 27.52
CA VAL A 115 15.10 1.48 28.75
C VAL A 115 15.12 -0.05 28.76
N ALA A 116 16.21 -0.62 29.27
CA ALA A 116 16.25 -1.95 29.89
C ALA A 116 17.43 -1.97 30.88
N ARG A 117 17.27 -1.20 31.96
CA ARG A 117 17.97 -1.34 33.24
C ARG A 117 16.93 -1.19 34.34
#